data_AF-A0A2N3FBB7-F1
#
_entry.id   AF-A0A2N3FBB7-F1
#
_cell.length_a   1.000
_cell.length_b   1.000
_cell.length_c   1.000
_cell.angle_alpha   90.00
_cell.angle_beta   90.00
_cell.angle_gamma   90.00
#
_symmetry.space_group_name_H-M   'P 1'
#
loop_
_entity.id
_entity.type
_entity.pdbx_description
1 polymer ?
#
loop_
_entity_poly.entity_id
_entity_poly.type
_entity_poly.pdbx_seq_one_letter_code
_entity_poly.pdbx_strand_id
1 'polypeptide(L)'
;MAALAPAAAFALTVSHLALSRSAYSEPLTLLLVIAAIHWAWRGLEHGRPWALILAGLASGATALVRIDGAVYALGVLAGVAVAAAFKGALARPGFIVFGVAQGLMVGVGYASVARWSTAYLERLGDETRLLNMAYASALLLLLVFAATWSSVAGARMRQWLDARRTSAARVAAMVTVGGSVVLVSRPLWITVHRGDTTQTDEFTNSVVESFQRAEGFPIDPTRTYAEHTVTWLSYYLTWPLLALATVGLAVLAYRAVSASFESWVFLGAVLTPTLLYLMRPQIVPDQLWAIRRLEPATLPGLALAAGVGAWWLAHRLAGRWPQLTRRFVTTAAVILVAAPVTTYVTVRPSDDELVLAAVYTYVREQQGARSQIDALCDVADGRPIVLAGTSSHFGSLRVMCDVPVVLALEAPTPETLRQATEIWGEAPVVLTQESDWFWDSAPTPVVTSTTTQGEYALQHLPRRLSTRDFTWYGGIVNADGSLTTLDPDGAPAP
;
A
#
# COMPACT_ATOMS: atom_id res chain seq x y z
N MET A 1 -26.95 4.71 -8.27
CA MET A 1 -26.16 3.66 -8.96
C MET A 1 -24.89 4.22 -9.60
N ALA A 2 -24.94 5.23 -10.49
CA ALA A 2 -23.73 5.78 -11.11
C ALA A 2 -22.63 6.15 -10.11
N ALA A 3 -22.89 7.01 -9.12
CA ALA A 3 -21.87 7.40 -8.14
C ALA A 3 -21.28 6.23 -7.31
N LEU A 4 -22.03 5.12 -7.13
CA LEU A 4 -21.59 3.98 -6.33
C LEU A 4 -20.82 2.93 -7.15
N ALA A 5 -20.96 2.91 -8.47
CA ALA A 5 -20.36 1.88 -9.30
C ALA A 5 -18.82 1.83 -9.22
N PRO A 6 -18.08 2.96 -9.24
CA PRO A 6 -16.62 2.93 -9.04
C PRO A 6 -16.20 2.44 -7.65
N ALA A 7 -16.94 2.85 -6.61
CA ALA A 7 -16.67 2.41 -5.25
C ALA A 7 -16.89 0.90 -5.11
N ALA A 8 -17.98 0.38 -5.69
CA ALA A 8 -18.25 -1.06 -5.75
C ALA A 8 -17.21 -1.81 -6.58
N ALA A 9 -16.77 -1.25 -7.72
CA ALA A 9 -15.71 -1.83 -8.54
C ALA A 9 -14.42 -2.01 -7.72
N PHE A 10 -14.00 -0.97 -6.99
CA PHE A 10 -12.83 -1.05 -6.13
C PHE A 10 -13.03 -2.00 -4.94
N ALA A 11 -14.19 -1.94 -4.27
CA ALA A 11 -14.50 -2.77 -3.12
C ALA A 11 -14.53 -4.28 -3.44
N LEU A 12 -14.82 -4.63 -4.70
CA LEU A 12 -14.83 -5.99 -5.22
C LEU A 12 -13.50 -6.39 -5.88
N THR A 13 -12.43 -5.63 -5.70
CA THR A 13 -11.10 -6.10 -6.11
C THR A 13 -10.57 -7.11 -5.10
N VAL A 14 -9.88 -8.16 -5.60
CA VAL A 14 -9.27 -9.20 -4.76
C VAL A 14 -8.29 -8.59 -3.74
N SER A 15 -7.52 -7.57 -4.14
CA SER A 15 -6.57 -6.88 -3.25
C SER A 15 -7.29 -6.16 -2.12
N HIS A 16 -8.36 -5.40 -2.40
CA HIS A 16 -9.07 -4.69 -1.35
C HIS A 16 -9.79 -5.66 -0.39
N LEU A 17 -10.36 -6.76 -0.90
CA LEU A 17 -10.92 -7.82 -0.05
C LEU A 17 -9.86 -8.44 0.87
N ALA A 18 -8.66 -8.70 0.36
CA ALA A 18 -7.56 -9.24 1.15
C ALA A 18 -7.12 -8.25 2.24
N LEU A 19 -6.87 -6.99 1.85
CA LEU A 19 -6.24 -5.98 2.70
C LEU A 19 -7.21 -5.37 3.72
N SER A 20 -8.51 -5.40 3.47
CA SER A 20 -9.53 -4.91 4.40
C SER A 20 -9.90 -5.90 5.52
N ARG A 21 -9.47 -7.17 5.42
CA ARG A 21 -9.78 -8.23 6.40
C ARG A 21 -8.71 -8.40 7.49
N SER A 22 -7.61 -7.65 7.39
CA SER A 22 -6.48 -7.68 8.33
C SER A 22 -5.99 -6.26 8.64
N ALA A 23 -5.13 -6.10 9.65
CA ALA A 23 -4.64 -4.80 10.13
C ALA A 23 -3.57 -4.18 9.20
N TYR A 24 -3.95 -3.91 7.96
CA TYR A 24 -3.11 -3.24 6.98
C TYR A 24 -3.29 -1.71 7.03
N SER A 25 -2.22 -1.00 6.71
CA SER A 25 -2.17 0.48 6.67
C SER A 25 -2.94 1.08 5.49
N GLU A 26 -3.16 0.26 4.46
CA GLU A 26 -3.65 0.62 3.15
C GLU A 26 -5.09 1.18 3.20
N PRO A 27 -6.09 0.50 3.82
CA PRO A 27 -7.45 1.04 3.97
C PRO A 27 -7.52 2.38 4.70
N LEU A 28 -6.73 2.58 5.76
CA LEU A 28 -6.73 3.84 6.49
C LEU A 28 -6.10 4.97 5.66
N THR A 29 -5.03 4.67 4.92
CA THR A 29 -4.40 5.63 4.00
C THR A 29 -5.35 6.02 2.88
N LEU A 30 -6.07 5.06 2.30
CA LEU A 30 -7.14 5.29 1.33
C LEU A 30 -8.17 6.29 1.86
N LEU A 31 -8.70 6.06 3.07
CA LEU A 31 -9.71 6.93 3.67
C LEU A 31 -9.19 8.37 3.83
N LEU A 32 -7.95 8.53 4.30
CA LEU A 32 -7.30 9.83 4.46
C LEU A 32 -7.09 10.54 3.11
N VAL A 33 -6.66 9.83 2.06
CA VAL A 33 -6.48 10.39 0.72
C VAL A 33 -7.81 10.85 0.12
N ILE A 34 -8.86 10.01 0.19
CA ILE A 34 -10.18 10.37 -0.33
C ILE A 34 -10.80 11.54 0.45
N ALA A 35 -10.65 11.56 1.79
CA ALA A 35 -11.08 12.68 2.62
C ALA A 35 -10.36 13.98 2.25
N ALA A 36 -9.04 13.90 2.05
CA ALA A 36 -8.24 15.05 1.63
C ALA A 36 -8.67 15.58 0.26
N ILE A 37 -8.89 14.71 -0.74
CA ILE A 37 -9.40 15.11 -2.06
C ILE A 37 -10.76 15.80 -1.91
N HIS A 38 -11.69 15.20 -1.16
CA HIS A 38 -13.04 15.73 -0.99
C HIS A 38 -13.04 17.12 -0.34
N TRP A 39 -12.33 17.26 0.79
CA TRP A 39 -12.28 18.53 1.51
C TRP A 39 -11.49 19.60 0.77
N ALA A 40 -10.41 19.25 0.07
CA ALA A 40 -9.67 20.19 -0.76
C ALA A 40 -10.52 20.68 -1.94
N TRP A 41 -11.23 19.76 -2.61
CA TRP A 41 -12.16 20.10 -3.69
C TRP A 41 -13.21 21.10 -3.21
N ARG A 42 -13.94 20.76 -2.12
CA ARG A 42 -14.98 21.62 -1.53
C ARG A 42 -14.42 22.96 -1.04
N GLY A 43 -13.24 22.95 -0.44
CA GLY A 43 -12.54 24.12 0.06
C GLY A 43 -12.19 25.10 -1.04
N LEU A 44 -11.67 24.58 -2.17
CA LEU A 44 -11.38 25.38 -3.35
C LEU A 44 -12.65 25.85 -4.05
N GLU A 45 -13.62 24.97 -4.28
CA GLU A 45 -14.87 25.26 -4.99
C GLU A 45 -15.69 26.36 -4.29
N HIS A 46 -15.86 26.24 -2.97
CA HIS A 46 -16.73 27.14 -2.20
C HIS A 46 -15.96 28.16 -1.35
N GLY A 47 -14.63 28.25 -1.47
CA GLY A 47 -13.80 29.18 -0.70
C GLY A 47 -13.86 28.95 0.82
N ARG A 48 -13.96 27.69 1.26
CA ARG A 48 -14.13 27.32 2.68
C ARG A 48 -12.77 26.99 3.33
N PRO A 49 -12.20 27.86 4.17
CA PRO A 49 -10.85 27.65 4.73
C PRO A 49 -10.78 26.43 5.67
N TRP A 50 -11.83 26.15 6.45
CA TRP A 50 -11.86 24.98 7.34
C TRP A 50 -11.72 23.66 6.56
N ALA A 51 -12.32 23.57 5.37
CA ALA A 51 -12.22 22.38 4.53
C ALA A 51 -10.79 22.22 4.01
N LEU A 52 -10.10 23.32 3.69
CA LEU A 52 -8.68 23.31 3.33
C LEU A 52 -7.78 22.91 4.50
N ILE A 53 -8.09 23.34 5.74
CA ILE A 53 -7.39 22.86 6.95
C ILE A 53 -7.55 21.36 7.08
N LEU A 54 -8.79 20.84 7.04
CA LEU A 54 -9.05 19.41 7.17
C LEU A 54 -8.40 18.60 6.05
N ALA A 55 -8.38 19.13 4.82
CA ALA A 55 -7.68 18.49 3.72
C ALA A 55 -6.16 18.42 3.95
N GLY A 56 -5.57 19.49 4.48
CA GLY A 56 -4.15 19.52 4.87
C GLY A 56 -3.86 18.51 5.97
N LEU A 57 -4.66 18.50 7.04
CA LEU A 57 -4.53 17.54 8.14
C LEU A 57 -4.70 16.09 7.66
N ALA A 58 -5.75 15.76 6.90
CA ALA A 58 -5.96 14.39 6.41
C ALA A 58 -4.85 13.91 5.50
N SER A 59 -4.43 14.73 4.53
CA SER A 59 -3.33 14.35 3.63
C SER A 59 -2.01 14.23 4.38
N GLY A 60 -1.72 15.10 5.37
CA GLY A 60 -0.52 14.98 6.19
C GLY A 60 -0.54 13.81 7.17
N ALA A 61 -1.72 13.43 7.68
CA ALA A 61 -1.90 12.29 8.57
C ALA A 61 -1.57 10.94 7.91
N THR A 62 -1.46 10.87 6.58
CA THR A 62 -0.93 9.69 5.89
C THR A 62 0.48 9.32 6.37
N ALA A 63 1.29 10.30 6.83
CA ALA A 63 2.61 10.06 7.42
C ALA A 63 2.57 9.44 8.83
N LEU A 64 1.43 9.46 9.53
CA LEU A 64 1.25 8.69 10.76
C LEU A 64 0.99 7.21 10.48
N VAL A 65 0.40 6.91 9.33
CA VAL A 65 -0.08 5.58 8.97
C VAL A 65 1.00 4.80 8.21
N ARG A 66 1.83 5.52 7.43
CA ARG A 66 2.86 4.93 6.59
C ARG A 66 4.11 5.77 6.51
N ILE A 67 5.26 5.11 6.43
CA ILE A 67 6.56 5.76 6.26
C ILE A 67 6.70 6.51 4.94
N ASP A 68 6.01 6.06 3.89
CA ASP A 68 5.94 6.70 2.58
C ASP A 68 4.74 7.66 2.47
N GLY A 69 4.08 7.98 3.59
CA GLY A 69 2.91 8.85 3.66
C GLY A 69 3.10 10.21 2.99
N ALA A 70 4.32 10.76 3.08
CA ALA A 70 4.66 12.04 2.45
C ALA A 70 4.46 12.04 0.92
N VAL A 71 4.51 10.90 0.23
CA VAL A 71 4.20 10.81 -1.21
C VAL A 71 2.74 11.18 -1.49
N TYR A 72 1.82 10.67 -0.66
CA TYR A 72 0.39 10.97 -0.80
C TYR A 72 0.11 12.43 -0.43
N ALA A 73 0.74 12.93 0.64
CA ALA A 73 0.67 14.34 1.01
C ALA A 73 1.17 15.26 -0.11
N LEU A 74 2.31 14.92 -0.74
CA LEU A 74 2.90 15.64 -1.86
C LEU A 74 1.95 15.69 -3.07
N GLY A 75 1.27 14.59 -3.39
CA GLY A 75 0.30 14.54 -4.48
C GLY A 75 -0.87 15.50 -4.27
N VAL A 76 -1.48 15.49 -3.08
CA VAL A 76 -2.55 16.43 -2.73
C VAL A 76 -2.02 17.87 -2.76
N LEU A 77 -0.82 18.12 -2.21
CA LEU A 77 -0.19 19.44 -2.21
C LEU A 77 0.00 19.99 -3.61
N ALA A 78 0.55 19.19 -4.52
CA ALA A 78 0.74 19.57 -5.92
C ALA A 78 -0.61 19.90 -6.60
N GLY A 79 -1.62 19.05 -6.39
CA GLY A 79 -2.96 19.26 -6.94
C GLY A 79 -3.64 20.54 -6.45
N VAL A 80 -3.59 20.80 -5.13
CA VAL A 80 -4.15 22.01 -4.53
C VAL A 80 -3.37 23.25 -4.97
N ALA A 81 -2.04 23.19 -5.05
CA ALA A 81 -1.21 24.30 -5.50
C ALA A 81 -1.54 24.71 -6.94
N VAL A 82 -1.65 23.75 -7.85
CA VAL A 82 -2.02 24.02 -9.26
C VAL A 82 -3.44 24.59 -9.33
N ALA A 83 -4.41 23.98 -8.64
CA ALA A 83 -5.78 24.48 -8.62
C ALA A 83 -5.88 25.91 -8.05
N ALA A 84 -5.17 26.20 -6.97
CA ALA A 84 -5.11 27.53 -6.36
C ALA A 84 -4.43 28.54 -7.29
N ALA A 85 -3.37 28.16 -8.01
CA ALA A 85 -2.71 29.03 -8.98
C ALA A 85 -3.66 29.45 -10.13
N PHE A 86 -4.49 28.52 -10.62
CA PHE A 86 -5.52 28.84 -11.63
C PHE A 86 -6.61 29.77 -11.10
N LYS A 87 -7.07 29.59 -9.85
CA LYS A 87 -8.01 30.52 -9.20
C LYS A 87 -7.38 31.88 -8.88
N GLY A 88 -6.07 31.91 -8.69
CA GLY A 88 -5.25 33.10 -8.43
C GLY A 88 -5.40 33.66 -7.03
N ALA A 89 -5.28 34.99 -6.89
CA ALA A 89 -5.06 35.65 -5.60
C ALA A 89 -6.12 35.33 -4.51
N LEU A 90 -7.37 35.07 -4.90
CA LEU A 90 -8.43 34.73 -3.95
C LEU A 90 -8.24 33.36 -3.28
N ALA A 91 -7.55 32.41 -3.93
CA ALA A 91 -7.30 31.08 -3.38
C ALA A 91 -6.00 31.01 -2.55
N ARG A 92 -5.17 32.06 -2.58
CA ARG A 92 -3.86 32.09 -1.92
C ARG A 92 -3.93 31.90 -0.40
N PRO A 93 -4.78 32.60 0.36
CA PRO A 93 -4.86 32.39 1.81
C PRO A 93 -5.27 30.95 2.15
N GLY A 94 -6.21 30.39 1.37
CA GLY A 94 -6.64 29.00 1.51
C GLY A 94 -5.51 28.00 1.28
N PHE A 95 -4.69 28.21 0.24
CA PHE A 95 -3.52 27.38 -0.03
C PHE A 95 -2.47 27.44 1.09
N ILE A 96 -2.18 28.64 1.62
CA ILE A 96 -1.21 28.79 2.71
C ILE A 96 -1.69 28.02 3.95
N VAL A 97 -2.96 28.21 4.33
CA VAL A 97 -3.54 27.51 5.48
C VAL A 97 -3.55 25.98 5.29
N PHE A 98 -3.89 25.51 4.08
CA PHE A 98 -3.76 24.09 3.71
C PHE A 98 -2.32 23.58 3.88
N GLY A 99 -1.34 24.29 3.31
CA GLY A 99 0.07 23.87 3.31
C GLY A 99 0.67 23.85 4.71
N VAL A 100 0.35 24.83 5.54
CA VAL A 100 0.77 24.86 6.95
C VAL A 100 0.17 23.69 7.73
N ALA A 101 -1.15 23.46 7.60
CA ALA A 101 -1.82 22.35 8.28
C ALA A 101 -1.23 20.98 7.84
N GLN A 102 -0.98 20.81 6.55
CA GLN A 102 -0.36 19.59 6.03
C GLN A 102 1.07 19.41 6.53
N GLY A 103 1.91 20.44 6.43
CA GLY A 103 3.31 20.38 6.86
C GLY A 103 3.47 20.06 8.34
N LEU A 104 2.64 20.67 9.21
CA LEU A 104 2.60 20.36 10.63
C LEU A 104 2.23 18.89 10.87
N MET A 105 1.20 18.39 10.19
CA MET A 105 0.73 17.02 10.38
C MET A 105 1.73 15.97 9.85
N VAL A 106 2.40 16.25 8.73
CA VAL A 106 3.53 15.42 8.24
C VAL A 106 4.67 15.42 9.25
N GLY A 107 5.00 16.59 9.81
CA GLY A 107 6.00 16.73 10.88
C GLY A 107 5.66 15.88 12.11
N VAL A 108 4.40 15.91 12.56
CA VAL A 108 3.90 15.03 13.65
C VAL A 108 4.05 13.55 13.29
N GLY A 109 3.75 13.18 12.04
CA GLY A 109 3.94 11.82 11.51
C GLY A 109 5.37 11.31 11.70
N TYR A 110 6.36 12.04 11.18
CA TYR A 110 7.76 11.61 11.29
C TYR A 110 8.36 11.80 12.67
N ALA A 111 7.92 12.80 13.44
CA ALA A 111 8.31 12.95 14.84
C ALA A 111 7.85 11.74 15.68
N SER A 112 6.65 11.22 15.38
CA SER A 112 6.13 9.99 16.00
C SER A 112 7.06 8.80 15.73
N VAL A 113 7.37 8.53 14.45
CA VAL A 113 8.26 7.42 14.10
C VAL A 113 9.67 7.61 14.70
N ALA A 114 10.19 8.85 14.73
CA ALA A 114 11.48 9.17 15.34
C ALA A 114 11.51 8.90 16.86
N ARG A 115 10.35 9.00 17.53
CA ARG A 115 10.26 8.77 18.97
C ARG A 115 10.07 7.30 19.34
N TRP A 116 9.29 6.55 18.56
CA TRP A 116 8.84 5.20 18.92
C TRP A 116 9.43 4.07 18.06
N SER A 117 10.03 4.40 16.90
CA SER A 117 10.50 3.43 15.91
C SER A 117 11.85 3.83 15.31
N THR A 118 12.83 4.19 16.15
CA THR A 118 14.17 4.67 15.73
C THR A 118 14.89 3.69 14.81
N ALA A 119 14.97 2.41 15.19
CA ALA A 119 15.63 1.37 14.38
C ALA A 119 14.99 1.18 13.00
N TYR A 120 13.69 1.46 12.87
CA TYR A 120 12.99 1.40 11.59
C TYR A 120 13.40 2.59 10.69
N LEU A 121 13.50 3.79 11.26
CA LEU A 121 13.99 4.96 10.53
C LEU A 121 15.45 4.87 10.14
N GLU A 122 16.32 4.31 11.00
CA GLU A 122 17.73 4.11 10.68
C GLU A 122 17.90 3.16 9.49
N ARG A 123 17.10 2.09 9.43
CA ARG A 123 17.12 1.12 8.33
C ARG A 123 16.62 1.69 7.00
N LEU A 124 15.60 2.56 7.02
CA LEU A 124 15.05 3.22 5.82
C LEU A 124 15.60 4.65 5.63
N GLY A 125 16.71 4.97 6.28
CA GLY A 125 17.13 6.34 6.55
C GLY A 125 17.38 7.16 5.30
N ASP A 126 17.97 6.59 4.25
CA ASP A 126 18.32 7.32 3.03
C ASP A 126 17.10 7.65 2.19
N GLU A 127 16.24 6.68 1.91
CA GLU A 127 15.03 6.87 1.13
C GLU A 127 14.04 7.80 1.84
N THR A 128 13.88 7.61 3.16
CA THR A 128 12.97 8.44 3.96
C THR A 128 13.47 9.87 4.06
N ARG A 129 14.78 10.09 4.24
CA ARG A 129 15.38 11.44 4.23
C ARG A 129 15.19 12.11 2.88
N LEU A 130 15.47 11.41 1.78
CA LEU A 130 15.30 11.95 0.43
C LEU A 130 13.85 12.36 0.18
N LEU A 131 12.88 11.49 0.53
CA LEU A 131 11.46 11.77 0.39
C LEU A 131 11.04 12.99 1.22
N ASN A 132 11.50 13.07 2.47
CA ASN A 132 11.17 14.19 3.36
C ASN A 132 11.80 15.50 2.93
N MET A 133 13.03 15.47 2.42
CA MET A 133 13.67 16.64 1.80
C MET A 133 12.92 17.09 0.55
N ALA A 134 12.50 16.15 -0.31
CA ALA A 134 11.71 16.46 -1.50
C ALA A 134 10.36 17.08 -1.12
N TYR A 135 9.66 16.51 -0.14
CA TYR A 135 8.39 17.05 0.36
C TYR A 135 8.57 18.44 0.98
N ALA A 136 9.51 18.61 1.91
CA ALA A 136 9.76 19.89 2.60
C ALA A 136 10.18 20.98 1.61
N SER A 137 11.03 20.64 0.64
CA SER A 137 11.46 21.56 -0.43
C SER A 137 10.28 21.96 -1.31
N ALA A 138 9.45 21.00 -1.74
CA ALA A 138 8.26 21.30 -2.52
C ALA A 138 7.26 22.18 -1.75
N LEU A 139 7.01 21.87 -0.48
CA LEU A 139 6.15 22.67 0.38
C LEU A 139 6.67 24.09 0.53
N LEU A 140 7.95 24.26 0.88
CA LEU A 140 8.57 25.57 1.04
C LEU A 140 8.53 26.36 -0.26
N LEU A 141 8.93 25.76 -1.39
CA LEU A 141 8.93 26.43 -2.69
C LEU A 141 7.52 26.85 -3.10
N LEU A 142 6.51 26.01 -2.90
CA LEU A 142 5.13 26.34 -3.25
C LEU A 142 4.53 27.40 -2.32
N LEU A 143 4.86 27.38 -1.03
CA LEU A 143 4.43 28.42 -0.07
C LEU A 143 5.11 29.76 -0.39
N VAL A 144 6.41 29.77 -0.66
CA VAL A 144 7.16 30.97 -1.08
C VAL A 144 6.61 31.48 -2.40
N PHE A 145 6.37 30.60 -3.36
CA PHE A 145 5.72 30.94 -4.62
C PHE A 145 4.35 31.58 -4.38
N ALA A 146 3.48 30.96 -3.59
CA ALA A 146 2.16 31.52 -3.28
C ALA A 146 2.27 32.87 -2.55
N ALA A 147 3.27 33.05 -1.68
CA ALA A 147 3.52 34.28 -0.95
C ALA A 147 4.06 35.42 -1.84
N THR A 148 4.87 35.09 -2.84
CA THR A 148 5.54 36.07 -3.72
C THR A 148 4.83 36.28 -5.05
N TRP A 149 3.88 35.40 -5.41
CA TRP A 149 3.15 35.46 -6.67
C TRP A 149 2.33 36.76 -6.76
N SER A 150 2.75 37.64 -7.68
CA SER A 150 2.07 38.91 -7.91
C SER A 150 0.74 38.71 -8.63
N SER A 151 -0.26 39.49 -8.25
CA SER A 151 -1.58 39.49 -8.89
C SER A 151 -1.48 39.80 -10.39
N VAL A 152 -0.50 40.61 -10.79
CA VAL A 152 -0.23 41.01 -12.18
C VAL A 152 0.37 39.86 -13.01
N ALA A 153 1.40 39.17 -12.50
CA ALA A 153 1.97 38.02 -13.20
C ALA A 153 0.95 36.87 -13.32
N GLY A 154 0.16 36.63 -12.27
CA GLY A 154 -0.95 35.69 -12.31
C GLY A 154 -2.05 36.07 -13.30
N ALA A 155 -2.38 37.36 -13.44
CA ALA A 155 -3.32 37.83 -14.44
C ALA A 155 -2.82 37.61 -15.87
N ARG A 156 -1.54 37.91 -16.16
CA ARG A 156 -0.93 37.67 -17.49
C ARG A 156 -0.85 36.18 -17.83
N MET A 157 -0.44 35.34 -16.87
CA MET A 157 -0.39 33.89 -17.04
C MET A 157 -1.79 33.34 -17.39
N ARG A 158 -2.82 33.79 -16.68
CA ARG A 158 -4.21 33.39 -16.96
C ARG A 158 -4.67 33.84 -18.34
N GLN A 159 -4.43 35.10 -18.73
CA GLN A 159 -4.78 35.58 -20.07
C GLN A 159 -4.11 34.75 -21.18
N TRP A 160 -2.83 34.40 -21.01
CA TRP A 160 -2.12 33.54 -21.95
C TRP A 160 -2.67 32.12 -21.99
N LEU A 161 -2.96 31.53 -20.82
CA LEU A 161 -3.56 30.20 -20.70
C LEU A 161 -4.98 30.17 -21.26
N ASP A 162 -5.78 31.21 -21.03
CA ASP A 162 -7.15 31.34 -21.54
C ASP A 162 -7.15 31.39 -23.07
N ALA A 163 -6.21 32.14 -23.67
CA ALA A 163 -6.04 32.20 -25.12
C ALA A 163 -5.68 30.84 -25.75
N ARG A 164 -5.03 29.94 -24.99
CA ARG A 164 -4.60 28.61 -25.45
C ARG A 164 -5.33 27.46 -24.77
N ARG A 165 -6.41 27.74 -24.06
CA ARG A 165 -7.00 26.83 -23.07
C ARG A 165 -7.44 25.50 -23.67
N THR A 166 -8.10 25.57 -24.82
CA THR A 166 -8.58 24.39 -25.55
C THR A 166 -7.43 23.55 -26.08
N SER A 167 -6.40 24.18 -26.65
CA SER A 167 -5.19 23.49 -27.13
C SER A 167 -4.42 22.85 -25.97
N ALA A 168 -4.21 23.58 -24.87
CA ALA A 168 -3.55 23.08 -23.67
C ALA A 168 -4.31 21.90 -23.04
N ALA A 169 -5.64 21.99 -22.96
CA ALA A 169 -6.49 20.91 -22.47
C ALA A 169 -6.42 19.65 -23.35
N ARG A 170 -6.38 19.82 -24.68
CA ARG A 170 -6.17 18.70 -25.62
C ARG A 170 -4.79 18.08 -25.44
N VAL A 171 -3.74 18.89 -25.30
CA VAL A 171 -2.38 18.40 -25.02
C VAL A 171 -2.34 17.63 -23.71
N ALA A 172 -2.94 18.13 -22.64
CA ALA A 172 -3.01 17.42 -21.36
C ALA A 172 -3.69 16.04 -21.49
N ALA A 173 -4.81 15.97 -22.23
CA ALA A 173 -5.47 14.71 -22.53
C ALA A 173 -4.61 13.76 -23.38
N MET A 174 -3.96 14.27 -24.44
CA MET A 174 -3.07 13.49 -25.29
C MET A 174 -1.84 12.97 -24.54
N VAL A 175 -1.23 13.78 -23.68
CA VAL A 175 -0.10 13.39 -22.81
C VAL A 175 -0.55 12.30 -21.85
N THR A 176 -1.76 12.38 -21.30
CA THR A 176 -2.30 11.35 -20.41
C THR A 176 -2.46 10.01 -21.14
N VAL A 177 -3.04 10.02 -22.34
CA VAL A 177 -3.20 8.81 -23.16
C VAL A 177 -1.84 8.27 -23.61
N GLY A 178 -0.97 9.13 -24.14
CA GLY A 178 0.36 8.76 -24.62
C GLY A 178 1.25 8.20 -23.50
N GLY A 179 1.24 8.83 -22.32
CA GLY A 179 1.92 8.32 -21.14
C GLY A 179 1.41 6.95 -20.70
N SER A 180 0.09 6.73 -20.76
CA SER A 180 -0.50 5.42 -20.46
C SER A 180 -0.06 4.35 -21.46
N VAL A 181 0.01 4.67 -22.76
CA VAL A 181 0.52 3.76 -23.80
C VAL A 181 1.99 3.42 -23.56
N VAL A 182 2.83 4.40 -23.21
CA VAL A 182 4.25 4.18 -22.88
C VAL A 182 4.41 3.29 -21.65
N LEU A 183 3.59 3.49 -20.62
CA LEU A 183 3.62 2.66 -19.42
C LEU A 183 3.17 1.22 -19.69
N VAL A 184 2.11 1.02 -20.48
CA VAL A 184 1.63 -0.32 -20.89
C VAL A 184 2.66 -1.04 -21.77
N SER A 185 3.35 -0.32 -22.65
CA SER A 185 4.32 -0.92 -23.56
C SER A 185 5.66 -1.25 -22.89
N ARG A 186 5.89 -0.79 -21.64
CA ARG A 186 7.17 -0.91 -20.93
C ARG A 186 7.80 -2.31 -20.96
N PRO A 187 7.07 -3.43 -20.77
CA PRO A 187 7.64 -4.77 -20.87
C PRO A 187 8.22 -5.15 -22.25
N LEU A 188 7.86 -4.42 -23.31
CA LEU A 188 8.33 -4.70 -24.67
C LEU A 188 9.74 -4.18 -24.93
N TRP A 189 10.24 -3.27 -24.09
CA TRP A 189 11.51 -2.58 -24.33
C TRP A 189 12.38 -2.38 -23.08
N ILE A 190 11.90 -2.74 -21.88
CA ILE A 190 12.67 -2.72 -20.64
C ILE A 190 12.40 -3.98 -19.82
N THR A 191 13.48 -4.53 -19.25
CA THR A 191 13.45 -5.42 -18.07
C THR A 191 14.18 -4.70 -16.94
N VAL A 192 13.61 -4.72 -15.71
CA VAL A 192 14.15 -3.94 -14.59
C VAL A 192 14.84 -4.84 -13.56
N HIS A 193 16.08 -4.50 -13.24
CA HIS A 193 16.91 -5.21 -12.26
C HIS A 193 17.20 -4.36 -11.01
N ARG A 194 17.37 -5.04 -9.87
CA ARG A 194 17.90 -4.49 -8.62
C ARG A 194 19.42 -4.67 -8.59
N GLY A 195 20.10 -3.90 -7.75
CA GLY A 195 21.48 -4.20 -7.38
C GLY A 195 21.62 -5.51 -6.60
N ASP A 196 22.87 -5.84 -6.30
CA ASP A 196 23.32 -7.06 -5.64
C ASP A 196 24.42 -6.78 -4.59
N THR A 197 24.62 -5.51 -4.24
CA THR A 197 25.78 -5.08 -3.44
C THR A 197 25.48 -4.90 -1.95
N THR A 198 24.21 -4.81 -1.57
CA THR A 198 23.80 -4.65 -0.17
C THR A 198 23.23 -5.95 0.36
N GLN A 199 23.39 -6.22 1.67
CA GLN A 199 22.78 -7.40 2.30
C GLN A 199 21.25 -7.47 2.11
N THR A 200 20.58 -6.30 2.08
CA THR A 200 19.15 -6.21 1.79
C THR A 200 18.85 -6.66 0.37
N ASP A 201 19.67 -6.27 -0.60
CA ASP A 201 19.53 -6.69 -2.00
C ASP A 201 19.75 -8.20 -2.13
N GLU A 202 20.82 -8.74 -1.54
CA GLU A 202 21.13 -10.17 -1.55
C GLU A 202 20.00 -11.01 -0.97
N PHE A 203 19.49 -10.63 0.21
CA PHE A 203 18.34 -11.28 0.83
C PHE A 203 17.10 -11.21 -0.07
N THR A 204 16.81 -10.05 -0.65
CA THR A 204 15.61 -9.89 -1.47
C THR A 204 15.73 -10.67 -2.79
N ASN A 205 16.93 -10.73 -3.37
CA ASN A 205 17.21 -11.47 -4.59
C ASN A 205 17.09 -12.98 -4.36
N SER A 206 17.52 -13.51 -3.20
CA SER A 206 17.33 -14.94 -2.85
C SER A 206 15.84 -15.31 -2.71
N VAL A 207 15.01 -14.40 -2.19
CA VAL A 207 13.55 -14.58 -2.15
C VAL A 207 12.97 -14.62 -3.57
N VAL A 208 13.36 -13.69 -4.45
CA VAL A 208 12.90 -13.67 -5.85
C VAL A 208 13.30 -14.96 -6.59
N GLU A 209 14.53 -15.42 -6.40
CA GLU A 209 15.01 -16.69 -6.97
C GLU A 209 14.13 -17.86 -6.53
N SER A 210 13.76 -17.91 -5.24
CA SER A 210 12.89 -18.96 -4.71
C SER A 210 11.52 -18.98 -5.39
N PHE A 211 10.94 -17.80 -5.66
CA PHE A 211 9.65 -17.68 -6.36
C PHE A 211 9.77 -18.06 -7.83
N GLN A 212 10.84 -17.62 -8.51
CA GLN A 212 11.09 -18.00 -9.91
C GLN A 212 11.21 -19.51 -10.06
N ARG A 213 11.95 -20.17 -9.17
CA ARG A 213 12.08 -21.62 -9.15
C ARG A 213 10.75 -22.31 -8.88
N ALA A 214 9.97 -21.81 -7.92
CA ALA A 214 8.66 -22.38 -7.57
C ALA A 214 7.63 -22.28 -8.71
N GLU A 215 7.64 -21.17 -9.46
CA GLU A 215 6.72 -20.93 -10.58
C GLU A 215 7.28 -21.38 -11.95
N GLY A 216 8.49 -21.93 -12.00
CA GLY A 216 9.12 -22.40 -13.25
C GLY A 216 9.53 -21.28 -14.21
N PHE A 217 9.75 -20.06 -13.71
CA PHE A 217 10.32 -18.97 -14.50
C PHE A 217 11.83 -19.15 -14.69
N PRO A 218 12.41 -18.56 -15.75
CA PRO A 218 13.86 -18.41 -15.86
C PRO A 218 14.41 -17.72 -14.61
N ILE A 219 15.45 -18.31 -14.01
CA ILE A 219 16.08 -17.79 -12.80
C ILE A 219 16.90 -16.55 -13.16
N ASP A 220 16.44 -15.40 -12.70
CA ASP A 220 17.11 -14.10 -12.71
C ASP A 220 16.78 -13.39 -11.38
N PRO A 221 17.55 -13.68 -10.31
CA PRO A 221 17.25 -13.23 -8.95
C PRO A 221 17.18 -11.70 -8.82
N THR A 222 17.88 -10.99 -9.72
CA THR A 222 17.95 -9.53 -9.72
C THR A 222 16.74 -8.88 -10.38
N ARG A 223 15.93 -9.62 -11.14
CA ARG A 223 14.75 -9.09 -11.83
C ARG A 223 13.65 -8.68 -10.84
N THR A 224 13.26 -7.42 -10.91
CA THR A 224 12.23 -6.84 -10.03
C THR A 224 10.81 -6.97 -10.56
N TYR A 225 10.66 -7.33 -11.84
CA TYR A 225 9.39 -7.34 -12.58
C TYR A 225 8.65 -5.99 -12.59
N ALA A 226 9.32 -4.89 -12.21
CA ALA A 226 8.70 -3.57 -12.18
C ALA A 226 8.22 -3.10 -13.56
N GLU A 227 8.77 -3.63 -14.65
CA GLU A 227 8.27 -3.40 -16.01
C GLU A 227 6.80 -3.80 -16.18
N HIS A 228 6.29 -4.75 -15.37
CA HIS A 228 4.92 -5.29 -15.43
C HIS A 228 3.91 -4.62 -14.50
N THR A 229 4.25 -3.50 -13.86
CA THR A 229 3.36 -2.84 -12.88
C THR A 229 1.98 -2.48 -13.42
N VAL A 230 1.85 -2.13 -14.70
CA VAL A 230 0.53 -1.90 -15.33
C VAL A 230 -0.22 -3.21 -15.55
N THR A 231 0.49 -4.28 -15.90
CA THR A 231 -0.07 -5.63 -15.97
C THR A 231 -0.58 -6.07 -14.60
N TRP A 232 0.14 -5.76 -13.50
CA TRP A 232 -0.33 -6.04 -12.14
C TRP A 232 -1.66 -5.36 -11.85
N LEU A 233 -1.81 -4.07 -12.19
CA LEU A 233 -3.10 -3.37 -12.04
C LEU A 233 -4.23 -4.09 -12.79
N SER A 234 -3.93 -4.70 -13.94
CA SER A 234 -4.92 -5.41 -14.76
C SER A 234 -5.43 -6.68 -14.09
N TYR A 235 -4.64 -7.31 -13.21
CA TYR A 235 -5.08 -8.48 -12.47
C TYR A 235 -6.23 -8.17 -11.51
N TYR A 236 -6.31 -6.93 -11.02
CA TYR A 236 -7.31 -6.50 -10.03
C TYR A 236 -8.45 -5.69 -10.66
N LEU A 237 -8.14 -4.79 -11.61
CA LEU A 237 -9.14 -3.94 -12.26
C LEU A 237 -9.62 -4.48 -13.62
N THR A 238 -8.91 -5.42 -14.25
CA THR A 238 -9.07 -5.84 -15.65
C THR A 238 -8.60 -4.80 -16.68
N TRP A 239 -8.14 -5.28 -17.84
CA TRP A 239 -7.74 -4.42 -18.96
C TRP A 239 -8.85 -3.47 -19.44
N PRO A 240 -10.13 -3.90 -19.57
CA PRO A 240 -11.21 -2.99 -19.93
C PRO A 240 -11.36 -1.79 -18.97
N LEU A 241 -11.25 -1.99 -17.65
CA LEU A 241 -11.35 -0.87 -16.72
C LEU A 241 -10.12 0.03 -16.77
N LEU A 242 -8.91 -0.51 -17.02
CA LEU A 242 -7.72 0.31 -17.21
C LEU A 242 -7.83 1.19 -18.48
N ALA A 243 -8.42 0.66 -19.56
CA ALA A 243 -8.70 1.45 -20.76
C ALA A 243 -9.71 2.57 -20.46
N LEU A 244 -10.79 2.27 -19.75
CA LEU A 244 -11.76 3.27 -19.31
C LEU A 244 -11.13 4.29 -18.34
N ALA A 245 -10.25 3.87 -17.44
CA ALA A 245 -9.52 4.73 -16.53
C ALA A 245 -8.62 5.70 -17.30
N THR A 246 -7.94 5.23 -18.34
CA THR A 246 -7.12 6.07 -19.23
C THR A 246 -7.99 7.15 -19.89
N VAL A 247 -9.15 6.78 -20.44
CA VAL A 247 -10.11 7.74 -21.00
C VAL A 247 -10.59 8.73 -19.95
N GLY A 248 -10.94 8.25 -18.75
CA GLY A 248 -11.40 9.08 -17.64
C GLY A 248 -10.35 10.07 -17.15
N LEU A 249 -9.11 9.63 -16.99
CA LEU A 249 -7.97 10.49 -16.64
C LEU A 249 -7.75 11.55 -17.73
N ALA A 250 -7.85 11.18 -19.01
CA ALA A 250 -7.73 12.14 -20.11
C ALA A 250 -8.87 13.18 -20.09
N VAL A 251 -10.10 12.77 -19.79
CA VAL A 251 -11.25 13.67 -19.60
C VAL A 251 -11.04 14.58 -18.40
N LEU A 252 -10.55 14.06 -17.27
CA LEU A 252 -10.25 14.85 -16.07
C LEU A 252 -9.12 15.84 -16.32
N ALA A 253 -8.04 15.43 -17.00
CA ALA A 253 -6.94 16.31 -17.39
C ALA A 253 -7.41 17.43 -18.32
N TYR A 254 -8.24 17.09 -19.31
CA TYR A 254 -8.88 18.08 -20.18
C TYR A 254 -9.71 19.08 -19.36
N ARG A 255 -10.55 18.60 -18.44
CA ARG A 255 -11.41 19.44 -17.59
C ARG A 255 -10.61 20.27 -16.60
N ALA A 256 -9.53 19.72 -16.05
CA ALA A 256 -8.63 20.40 -15.11
C ALA A 256 -8.02 21.66 -15.72
N VAL A 257 -7.79 21.67 -17.03
CA VAL A 257 -7.31 22.85 -17.76
C VAL A 257 -8.47 23.70 -18.29
N SER A 258 -9.54 23.08 -18.79
CA SER A 258 -10.59 23.77 -19.57
C SER A 258 -11.80 24.26 -18.81
N ALA A 259 -12.11 23.75 -17.61
CA ALA A 259 -13.38 24.08 -16.96
C ALA A 259 -13.40 23.96 -15.42
N SER A 260 -12.73 22.96 -14.84
CA SER A 260 -12.78 22.67 -13.40
C SER A 260 -11.37 22.46 -12.85
N PHE A 261 -10.75 23.56 -12.41
CA PHE A 261 -9.39 23.55 -11.89
C PHE A 261 -9.25 22.70 -10.62
N GLU A 262 -10.35 22.46 -9.89
CA GLU A 262 -10.40 21.58 -8.72
C GLU A 262 -10.07 20.13 -9.08
N SER A 263 -10.25 19.73 -10.35
CA SER A 263 -9.87 18.40 -10.85
C SER A 263 -8.36 18.12 -10.70
N TRP A 264 -7.52 19.17 -10.59
CA TRP A 264 -6.10 19.01 -10.27
C TRP A 264 -5.85 18.38 -8.90
N VAL A 265 -6.74 18.56 -7.93
CA VAL A 265 -6.62 17.92 -6.60
C VAL A 265 -6.67 16.40 -6.76
N PHE A 266 -7.68 15.89 -7.47
CA PHE A 266 -7.81 14.46 -7.74
C PHE A 266 -6.62 13.94 -8.55
N LEU A 267 -6.25 14.64 -9.64
CA LEU A 267 -5.13 14.23 -10.49
C LEU A 267 -3.81 14.20 -9.74
N GLY A 268 -3.50 15.20 -8.93
CA GLY A 268 -2.28 15.22 -8.11
C GLY A 268 -2.27 14.11 -7.07
N ALA A 269 -3.36 13.96 -6.31
CA ALA A 269 -3.48 12.95 -5.27
C ALA A 269 -3.37 11.50 -5.79
N VAL A 270 -3.88 11.24 -7.00
CA VAL A 270 -3.83 9.91 -7.62
C VAL A 270 -2.54 9.72 -8.41
N LEU A 271 -2.19 10.63 -9.32
CA LEU A 271 -1.09 10.42 -10.27
C LEU A 271 0.28 10.49 -9.61
N THR A 272 0.50 11.31 -8.58
CA THR A 272 1.81 11.40 -7.92
C THR A 272 2.26 10.06 -7.32
N PRO A 273 1.50 9.41 -6.40
CA PRO A 273 1.86 8.08 -5.92
C PRO A 273 1.78 7.02 -7.01
N THR A 274 0.81 7.10 -7.94
CA THR A 274 0.69 6.15 -9.05
C THR A 274 1.96 6.12 -9.89
N LEU A 275 2.42 7.27 -10.37
CA LEU A 275 3.59 7.34 -11.24
C LEU A 275 4.87 6.92 -10.51
N LEU A 276 5.02 7.28 -9.23
CA LEU A 276 6.15 6.82 -8.43
C LEU A 276 6.19 5.29 -8.37
N TYR A 277 5.10 4.65 -7.98
CA TYR A 277 5.07 3.20 -7.77
C TYR A 277 4.97 2.38 -9.05
N LEU A 278 4.42 2.93 -10.14
CA LEU A 278 4.53 2.29 -11.46
C LEU A 278 5.98 2.25 -11.94
N MET A 279 6.74 3.31 -11.70
CA MET A 279 8.14 3.40 -12.15
C MET A 279 9.08 2.60 -11.24
N ARG A 280 8.94 2.75 -9.93
CA ARG A 280 9.81 2.17 -8.90
C ARG A 280 8.98 1.69 -7.70
N PRO A 281 8.39 0.49 -7.77
CA PRO A 281 7.58 -0.04 -6.67
C PRO A 281 8.42 -0.40 -5.43
N GLN A 282 9.73 -0.66 -5.60
CA GLN A 282 10.69 -1.03 -4.53
C GLN A 282 10.11 -2.06 -3.55
N ILE A 283 9.66 -3.18 -4.10
CA ILE A 283 9.01 -4.25 -3.33
C ILE A 283 9.32 -5.61 -3.97
N VAL A 284 9.19 -6.67 -3.17
CA VAL A 284 9.21 -8.04 -3.68
C VAL A 284 8.00 -8.22 -4.61
N PRO A 285 8.17 -8.76 -5.83
CA PRO A 285 7.12 -8.88 -6.84
C PRO A 285 6.07 -9.96 -6.55
N ASP A 286 5.82 -10.28 -5.28
CA ASP A 286 4.70 -11.15 -4.89
C ASP A 286 3.37 -10.38 -4.96
N GLN A 287 2.40 -10.89 -5.71
CA GLN A 287 1.27 -10.10 -6.17
C GLN A 287 0.43 -9.44 -5.07
N LEU A 288 0.19 -10.10 -3.93
CA LEU A 288 -0.55 -9.43 -2.84
C LEU A 288 0.30 -8.31 -2.21
N TRP A 289 1.60 -8.50 -2.07
CA TRP A 289 2.47 -7.52 -1.43
C TRP A 289 2.83 -6.37 -2.38
N ALA A 290 3.08 -6.67 -3.65
CA ALA A 290 3.39 -5.71 -4.67
C ALA A 290 2.24 -4.73 -4.91
N ILE A 291 1.00 -5.22 -5.01
CA ILE A 291 -0.16 -4.36 -5.29
C ILE A 291 -0.49 -3.40 -4.13
N ARG A 292 -0.09 -3.71 -2.89
CA ARG A 292 -0.37 -2.88 -1.70
C ARG A 292 0.09 -1.44 -1.84
N ARG A 293 1.22 -1.18 -2.52
CA ARG A 293 1.70 0.19 -2.76
C ARG A 293 0.72 1.02 -3.63
N LEU A 294 -0.02 0.33 -4.50
CA LEU A 294 -0.97 0.91 -5.43
C LEU A 294 -2.40 0.93 -4.86
N GLU A 295 -2.66 0.27 -3.74
CA GLU A 295 -4.00 0.20 -3.15
C GLU A 295 -4.53 1.55 -2.66
N PRO A 296 -3.77 2.38 -1.91
CA PRO A 296 -4.39 3.52 -1.22
C PRO A 296 -4.89 4.64 -2.12
N ALA A 297 -4.27 4.81 -3.29
CA ALA A 297 -4.56 5.93 -4.19
C ALA A 297 -4.76 5.48 -5.64
N THR A 298 -3.93 4.57 -6.13
CA THR A 298 -3.94 4.18 -7.55
C THR A 298 -5.20 3.39 -7.90
N LEU A 299 -5.47 2.27 -7.23
CA LEU A 299 -6.66 1.44 -7.50
C LEU A 299 -8.00 2.20 -7.37
N PRO A 300 -8.29 2.90 -6.26
CA PRO A 300 -9.53 3.66 -6.11
C PRO A 300 -9.58 4.83 -7.10
N GLY A 301 -8.45 5.50 -7.36
CA GLY A 301 -8.35 6.60 -8.32
C GLY A 301 -8.61 6.13 -9.75
N LEU A 302 -8.05 4.99 -10.16
CA LEU A 302 -8.30 4.40 -11.47
C LEU A 302 -9.74 3.88 -11.58
N ALA A 303 -10.33 3.32 -10.52
CA ALA A 303 -11.74 2.94 -10.52
C ALA A 303 -12.66 4.17 -10.72
N LEU A 304 -12.39 5.26 -10.00
CA LEU A 304 -13.11 6.54 -10.16
C LEU A 304 -12.94 7.10 -11.57
N ALA A 305 -11.71 7.09 -12.11
CA ALA A 305 -11.43 7.49 -13.47
C ALA A 305 -12.16 6.59 -14.48
N ALA A 306 -12.19 5.27 -14.27
CA ALA A 306 -12.94 4.35 -15.12
C ALA A 306 -14.42 4.69 -15.15
N GLY A 307 -15.00 5.07 -14.00
CA GLY A 307 -16.34 5.65 -13.91
C GLY A 307 -16.52 6.86 -14.83
N VAL A 308 -15.63 7.86 -14.71
CA VAL A 308 -15.65 9.07 -15.55
C VAL A 308 -15.56 8.71 -17.04
N GLY A 309 -14.66 7.82 -17.42
CA GLY A 309 -14.48 7.37 -18.81
C GLY A 309 -15.72 6.65 -19.34
N ALA A 310 -16.30 5.75 -18.53
CA ALA A 310 -17.49 4.99 -18.89
C ALA A 310 -18.71 5.91 -19.09
N TRP A 311 -18.93 6.87 -18.18
CA TRP A 311 -20.03 7.84 -18.35
C TRP A 311 -19.79 8.76 -19.52
N TRP A 312 -18.57 9.25 -19.72
CA TRP A 312 -18.25 10.07 -20.87
C TRP A 312 -18.58 9.33 -22.17
N LEU A 313 -18.18 8.06 -22.29
CA LEU A 313 -18.47 7.24 -23.46
C LEU A 313 -19.97 6.98 -23.62
N ALA A 314 -20.67 6.65 -22.53
CA ALA A 314 -22.12 6.44 -22.54
C ALA A 314 -22.88 7.68 -23.05
N HIS A 315 -22.49 8.88 -22.61
CA HIS A 315 -23.08 10.14 -23.10
C HIS A 315 -22.75 10.41 -24.57
N ARG A 316 -21.53 10.08 -25.03
CA ARG A 316 -21.15 10.21 -26.44
C ARG A 316 -21.93 9.28 -27.36
N LEU A 317 -22.19 8.05 -26.92
CA LEU A 317 -23.02 7.09 -27.64
C LEU A 317 -24.49 7.52 -27.63
N ALA A 318 -24.97 8.01 -26.48
CA ALA A 318 -26.33 8.51 -26.33
C ALA A 318 -26.62 9.78 -27.13
N GLY A 319 -25.63 10.59 -27.48
CA GLY A 319 -25.82 11.73 -28.38
C GLY A 319 -26.41 11.35 -29.75
N ARG A 320 -26.24 10.08 -30.17
CA ARG A 320 -26.88 9.52 -31.36
C ARG A 320 -28.27 8.92 -31.07
N TRP A 321 -28.56 8.57 -29.81
CA TRP A 321 -29.77 7.87 -29.35
C TRP A 321 -30.19 8.37 -27.94
N PRO A 322 -30.72 9.60 -27.80
CA PRO A 322 -30.95 10.22 -26.49
C PRO A 322 -31.85 9.40 -25.57
N GLN A 323 -32.84 8.72 -26.13
CA GLN A 323 -33.76 7.80 -25.43
C GLN A 323 -33.05 6.61 -24.77
N LEU A 324 -31.83 6.27 -25.17
CA LEU A 324 -31.05 5.15 -24.63
C LEU A 324 -30.02 5.57 -23.56
N THR A 325 -29.89 6.87 -23.25
CA THR A 325 -28.87 7.37 -22.29
C THR A 325 -28.90 6.61 -20.96
N ARG A 326 -30.08 6.43 -20.37
CA ARG A 326 -30.25 5.72 -19.10
C ARG A 326 -29.79 4.25 -19.21
N ARG A 327 -30.05 3.60 -20.35
CA ARG A 327 -29.62 2.22 -20.59
C ARG A 327 -28.10 2.15 -20.66
N PHE A 328 -27.45 3.00 -21.46
CA PHE A 328 -25.98 3.02 -21.57
C PHE A 328 -25.29 3.32 -20.23
N VAL A 329 -25.79 4.28 -19.45
CA VAL A 329 -25.26 4.59 -18.12
C VAL A 329 -25.44 3.43 -17.15
N THR A 330 -26.58 2.74 -17.20
CA THR A 330 -26.84 1.57 -16.35
C THR A 330 -25.94 0.40 -16.74
N THR A 331 -25.80 0.11 -18.04
CA THR A 331 -24.88 -0.92 -18.56
C THR A 331 -23.44 -0.63 -18.17
N ALA A 332 -22.98 0.62 -18.31
CA ALA A 332 -21.65 1.05 -17.86
C ALA A 332 -21.44 0.80 -16.35
N ALA A 333 -22.44 1.14 -15.52
CA ALA A 333 -22.39 0.88 -14.09
C ALA A 333 -22.34 -0.62 -13.77
N VAL A 334 -23.11 -1.46 -14.47
CA VAL A 334 -23.07 -2.93 -14.30
C VAL A 334 -21.71 -3.49 -14.70
N ILE A 335 -21.14 -3.05 -15.83
CA ILE A 335 -19.81 -3.50 -16.29
C ILE A 335 -18.74 -3.11 -15.27
N LEU A 336 -18.77 -1.89 -14.73
CA LEU A 336 -17.82 -1.44 -13.70
C LEU A 336 -17.82 -2.37 -12.48
N VAL A 337 -19.01 -2.81 -12.03
CA VAL A 337 -19.16 -3.70 -10.88
C VAL A 337 -18.79 -5.15 -11.22
N ALA A 338 -19.16 -5.61 -12.42
CA ALA A 338 -18.95 -7.00 -12.83
C ALA A 338 -17.50 -7.31 -13.20
N ALA A 339 -16.76 -6.36 -13.78
CA ALA A 339 -15.39 -6.59 -14.27
C ALA A 339 -14.43 -7.10 -13.18
N PRO A 340 -14.31 -6.49 -11.99
CA PRO A 340 -13.46 -7.01 -10.91
C PRO A 340 -13.86 -8.41 -10.46
N VAL A 341 -15.17 -8.72 -10.45
CA VAL A 341 -15.68 -10.06 -10.09
C VAL A 341 -15.22 -11.12 -11.09
N THR A 342 -15.02 -10.79 -12.37
CA THR A 342 -14.48 -11.76 -13.34
C THR A 342 -13.05 -12.21 -13.00
N THR A 343 -12.33 -11.46 -12.16
CA THR A 343 -10.99 -11.85 -11.70
C THR A 343 -11.04 -12.95 -10.65
N TYR A 344 -12.19 -13.20 -10.02
CA TYR A 344 -12.32 -14.16 -8.92
C TYR A 344 -12.12 -15.59 -9.37
N VAL A 345 -12.42 -15.90 -10.63
CA VAL A 345 -12.33 -17.25 -11.18
C VAL A 345 -11.53 -17.21 -12.47
N THR A 346 -10.64 -18.19 -12.65
CA THR A 346 -9.96 -18.44 -13.92
C THR A 346 -10.17 -19.89 -14.32
N VAL A 347 -10.34 -20.12 -15.62
CA VAL A 347 -10.47 -21.46 -16.19
C VAL A 347 -9.16 -21.78 -16.90
N ARG A 348 -8.48 -22.84 -16.47
CA ARG A 348 -7.23 -23.32 -17.05
C ARG A 348 -7.41 -24.76 -17.53
N PRO A 349 -7.76 -24.97 -18.81
CA PRO A 349 -8.07 -26.30 -19.33
C PRO A 349 -6.93 -27.32 -19.28
N SER A 350 -5.70 -26.88 -19.03
CA SER A 350 -4.47 -27.68 -19.01
C SER A 350 -4.03 -28.12 -17.61
N ASP A 351 -4.67 -27.63 -16.55
CA ASP A 351 -4.27 -27.91 -15.17
C ASP A 351 -5.16 -29.04 -14.61
N ASP A 352 -4.65 -29.78 -13.62
CA ASP A 352 -5.41 -30.83 -12.91
C ASP A 352 -6.71 -30.30 -12.29
N GLU A 353 -6.75 -28.99 -12.01
CA GLU A 353 -7.93 -28.25 -11.58
C GLU A 353 -8.43 -27.30 -12.68
N LEU A 354 -9.57 -27.64 -13.27
CA LEU A 354 -10.17 -26.90 -14.39
C LEU A 354 -10.53 -25.44 -14.03
N VAL A 355 -10.90 -25.18 -12.77
CA VAL A 355 -11.44 -23.91 -12.30
C VAL A 355 -10.75 -23.51 -11.00
N LEU A 356 -10.04 -22.38 -11.03
CA LEU A 356 -9.28 -21.86 -9.90
C LEU A 356 -9.86 -20.54 -9.40
N ALA A 357 -10.09 -20.45 -8.09
CA ALA A 357 -10.56 -19.23 -7.44
C ALA A 357 -9.38 -18.39 -6.93
N ALA A 358 -9.53 -17.07 -6.91
CA ALA A 358 -8.54 -16.17 -6.30
C ALA A 358 -8.63 -16.34 -4.79
N VAL A 359 -7.54 -16.79 -4.16
CA VAL A 359 -7.51 -17.25 -2.76
C VAL A 359 -8.16 -16.24 -1.81
N TYR A 360 -7.79 -14.97 -1.93
CA TYR A 360 -8.23 -13.93 -0.98
C TYR A 360 -9.70 -13.54 -1.09
N THR A 361 -10.44 -14.09 -2.06
CA THR A 361 -11.89 -13.90 -2.10
C THR A 361 -12.58 -14.74 -1.01
N TYR A 362 -12.04 -15.92 -0.68
CA TYR A 362 -12.65 -16.87 0.26
C TYR A 362 -11.77 -17.24 1.46
N VAL A 363 -10.45 -16.97 1.44
CA VAL A 363 -9.53 -17.19 2.56
C VAL A 363 -8.98 -15.86 3.08
N ARG A 364 -8.73 -15.78 4.39
CA ARG A 364 -8.02 -14.65 5.01
C ARG A 364 -6.52 -14.95 5.00
N GLU A 365 -5.72 -13.93 4.69
CA GLU A 365 -4.27 -14.06 4.74
C GLU A 365 -3.81 -14.45 6.16
N GLN A 366 -2.94 -15.47 6.26
CA GLN A 366 -2.44 -16.03 7.52
C GLN A 366 -3.56 -16.54 8.45
N GLN A 367 -4.56 -17.23 7.88
CA GLN A 367 -5.61 -17.88 8.67
C GLN A 367 -4.99 -18.90 9.64
N GLY A 368 -5.39 -18.86 10.92
CA GLY A 368 -4.82 -19.69 11.98
C GLY A 368 -3.71 -19.01 12.80
N ALA A 369 -3.08 -17.95 12.29
CA ALA A 369 -1.99 -17.27 13.01
C ALA A 369 -2.46 -16.62 14.32
N ARG A 370 -3.70 -16.11 14.38
CA ARG A 370 -4.23 -15.52 15.61
C ARG A 370 -4.35 -16.53 16.74
N SER A 371 -4.95 -17.70 16.47
CA SER A 371 -5.08 -18.78 17.46
C SER A 371 -3.73 -19.35 17.87
N GLN A 372 -2.77 -19.40 16.94
CA GLN A 372 -1.38 -19.78 17.25
C GLN A 372 -0.76 -18.78 18.24
N ILE A 373 -0.90 -17.47 18.00
CA ILE A 373 -0.37 -16.44 18.92
C ILE A 373 -1.04 -16.54 20.28
N ASP A 374 -2.37 -16.73 20.33
CA ASP A 374 -3.09 -16.88 21.60
C ASP A 374 -2.57 -18.08 22.39
N ALA A 375 -2.41 -19.24 21.76
CA ALA A 375 -1.84 -20.43 22.41
C ALA A 375 -0.40 -20.21 22.90
N LEU A 376 0.44 -19.50 22.13
CA LEU A 376 1.80 -19.16 22.57
C LEU A 376 1.82 -18.16 23.74
N CYS A 377 0.87 -17.22 23.79
CA CYS A 377 0.72 -16.32 24.93
C CYS A 377 0.25 -17.06 26.19
N ASP A 378 -0.65 -18.04 26.05
CA ASP A 378 -1.09 -18.89 27.16
C ASP A 378 0.08 -19.71 27.73
N VAL A 379 0.94 -20.28 26.86
CA VAL A 379 2.18 -20.96 27.28
C VAL A 379 3.16 -20.02 27.98
N ALA A 380 3.24 -18.75 27.57
CA ALA A 380 4.11 -17.77 28.21
C ALA A 380 3.58 -17.33 29.59
N ASP A 381 2.27 -17.40 29.83
CA ASP A 381 1.60 -17.06 31.10
C ASP A 381 2.06 -15.72 31.70
N GLY A 382 2.18 -14.68 30.85
CA GLY A 382 2.60 -13.34 31.25
C GLY A 382 4.10 -13.16 31.51
N ARG A 383 4.92 -14.21 31.37
CA ARG A 383 6.38 -14.13 31.53
C ARG A 383 7.06 -13.45 30.34
N PRO A 384 8.24 -12.85 30.53
CA PRO A 384 9.07 -12.39 29.41
C PRO A 384 9.42 -13.56 28.48
N ILE A 385 9.51 -13.29 27.17
CA ILE A 385 9.76 -14.31 26.15
C ILE A 385 11.14 -14.12 25.52
N VAL A 386 11.90 -15.20 25.44
CA VAL A 386 13.06 -15.31 24.53
C VAL A 386 12.59 -16.09 23.30
N LEU A 387 12.41 -15.39 22.18
CA LEU A 387 12.04 -16.00 20.91
C LEU A 387 13.33 -16.42 20.18
N ALA A 388 13.61 -17.72 20.13
CA ALA A 388 14.85 -18.27 19.59
C ALA A 388 14.65 -18.93 18.22
N GLY A 389 15.57 -18.65 17.28
CA GLY A 389 15.64 -19.27 15.95
C GLY A 389 14.74 -18.65 14.88
N THR A 390 13.84 -17.73 15.24
CA THR A 390 12.94 -17.10 14.26
C THR A 390 12.54 -15.68 14.63
N SER A 391 12.42 -14.81 13.62
CA SER A 391 11.89 -13.45 13.79
C SER A 391 10.38 -13.32 13.54
N SER A 392 9.76 -14.38 13.01
CA SER A 392 8.40 -14.32 12.42
C SER A 392 7.31 -13.85 13.38
N HIS A 393 7.45 -14.14 14.67
CA HIS A 393 6.44 -13.86 15.70
C HIS A 393 6.83 -12.74 16.67
N PHE A 394 8.03 -12.15 16.52
CA PHE A 394 8.59 -11.20 17.49
C PHE A 394 7.66 -10.04 17.83
N GLY A 395 7.19 -9.32 16.80
CA GLY A 395 6.31 -8.17 16.99
C GLY A 395 4.93 -8.57 17.53
N SER A 396 4.39 -9.68 17.05
CA SER A 396 3.07 -10.16 17.42
C SER A 396 3.00 -10.64 18.87
N LEU A 397 3.97 -11.45 19.32
CA LEU A 397 4.01 -11.91 20.71
C LEU A 397 4.17 -10.74 21.68
N ARG A 398 5.06 -9.79 21.36
CA ARG A 398 5.27 -8.60 22.19
C ARG A 398 4.02 -7.74 22.37
N VAL A 399 3.24 -7.56 21.30
CA VAL A 399 2.04 -6.71 21.34
C VAL A 399 0.83 -7.45 21.88
N MET A 400 0.64 -8.71 21.49
CA MET A 400 -0.59 -9.46 21.81
C MET A 400 -0.52 -10.14 23.17
N CYS A 401 0.66 -10.61 23.60
CA CYS A 401 0.84 -11.16 24.95
C CYS A 401 1.10 -10.03 25.98
N ASP A 402 1.42 -8.81 25.53
CA ASP A 402 1.76 -7.65 26.37
C ASP A 402 2.94 -7.91 27.34
N VAL A 403 3.95 -8.65 26.86
CA VAL A 403 5.17 -8.98 27.63
C VAL A 403 6.44 -8.52 26.90
N PRO A 404 7.56 -8.31 27.62
CA PRO A 404 8.86 -8.12 26.98
C PRO A 404 9.23 -9.35 26.15
N VAL A 405 9.68 -9.12 24.91
CA VAL A 405 10.20 -10.17 24.03
C VAL A 405 11.58 -9.79 23.54
N VAL A 406 12.53 -10.73 23.61
CA VAL A 406 13.85 -10.62 23.00
C VAL A 406 13.98 -11.63 21.87
N LEU A 407 14.60 -11.20 20.78
CA LEU A 407 14.87 -12.02 19.61
C LEU A 407 16.29 -12.59 19.68
N ALA A 408 16.42 -13.91 19.66
CA ALA A 408 17.69 -14.63 19.54
C ALA A 408 17.74 -15.34 18.18
N LEU A 409 18.50 -14.78 17.23
CA LEU A 409 18.67 -15.36 15.89
C LEU A 409 19.80 -16.41 15.82
N GLU A 410 20.54 -16.55 16.92
CA GLU A 410 21.55 -17.58 17.14
C GLU A 410 21.23 -18.30 18.45
N ALA A 411 21.70 -19.53 18.61
CA ALA A 411 21.45 -20.33 19.80
C ALA A 411 22.00 -19.61 21.06
N PRO A 412 21.14 -19.17 21.98
CA PRO A 412 21.58 -18.45 23.17
C PRO A 412 22.26 -19.43 24.13
N THR A 413 23.36 -18.99 24.73
CA THR A 413 24.07 -19.79 25.74
C THR A 413 23.31 -19.81 27.07
N PRO A 414 23.52 -20.82 27.93
CA PRO A 414 22.94 -20.84 29.27
C PRO A 414 23.24 -19.57 30.07
N GLU A 415 24.46 -19.04 29.93
CA GLU A 415 24.87 -17.79 30.56
C GLU A 415 24.05 -16.59 30.07
N THR A 416 23.75 -16.53 28.77
CA THR A 416 22.89 -15.49 28.18
C THR A 416 21.46 -15.55 28.73
N LEU A 417 20.90 -16.75 28.86
CA LEU A 417 19.56 -16.97 29.42
C LEU A 417 19.49 -16.61 30.91
N ARG A 418 20.54 -16.93 31.65
CA ARG A 418 20.70 -16.54 33.06
C ARG A 418 20.76 -15.02 33.22
N GLN A 419 21.54 -14.33 32.39
CA GLN A 419 21.60 -12.87 32.36
C GLN A 419 20.23 -12.24 32.01
N ALA A 420 19.48 -12.83 31.08
CA ALA A 420 18.12 -12.37 30.76
C ALA A 420 17.18 -12.47 31.97
N THR A 421 17.27 -13.58 32.73
CA THR A 421 16.53 -13.79 33.98
C THR A 421 16.86 -12.72 35.03
N GLU A 422 18.15 -12.40 35.20
CA GLU A 422 18.59 -11.36 36.13
C GLU A 422 18.09 -9.96 35.74
N ILE A 423 18.10 -9.64 34.44
CA ILE A 423 17.64 -8.34 33.92
C ILE A 423 16.14 -8.15 34.14
N TRP A 424 15.35 -9.19 33.92
CA TRP A 424 13.90 -9.12 34.09
C TRP A 424 13.44 -9.32 35.54
N GLY A 425 14.29 -9.90 36.39
CA GLY A 425 13.91 -10.26 37.76
C GLY A 425 12.92 -11.44 37.82
N GLU A 426 12.72 -12.13 36.69
CA GLU A 426 11.80 -13.25 36.52
C GLU A 426 12.37 -14.20 35.46
N ALA A 427 12.16 -15.51 35.65
CA ALA A 427 12.57 -16.53 34.70
C ALA A 427 11.73 -16.46 33.41
N PRO A 428 12.35 -16.14 32.26
CA PRO A 428 11.64 -16.06 30.99
C PRO A 428 11.29 -17.43 30.43
N VAL A 429 10.33 -17.43 29.52
CA VAL A 429 10.01 -18.58 28.67
C VAL A 429 10.78 -18.48 27.36
N VAL A 430 11.52 -19.54 27.02
CA VAL A 430 12.10 -19.71 25.69
C VAL A 430 11.05 -20.36 24.79
N LEU A 431 10.68 -19.69 23.69
CA LEU A 431 9.84 -20.25 22.64
C LEU A 431 10.67 -20.43 21.37
N THR A 432 10.67 -21.63 20.79
CA THR A 432 11.47 -21.94 19.60
C THR A 432 10.84 -23.00 18.70
N GLN A 433 11.26 -23.03 17.45
CA GLN A 433 11.02 -24.14 16.52
C GLN A 433 12.25 -25.05 16.35
N GLU A 434 13.41 -24.64 16.91
CA GLU A 434 14.69 -25.33 16.81
C GLU A 434 14.95 -26.11 18.11
N SER A 435 14.37 -27.30 18.22
CA SER A 435 14.48 -28.10 19.46
C SER A 435 15.91 -28.53 19.77
N ASP A 436 16.72 -28.75 18.74
CA ASP A 436 18.12 -29.18 18.84
C ASP A 436 19.05 -28.12 19.43
N TRP A 437 18.60 -26.87 19.56
CA TRP A 437 19.37 -25.82 20.22
C TRP A 437 19.47 -25.99 21.73
N PHE A 438 18.48 -26.64 22.35
CA PHE A 438 18.34 -26.68 23.81
C PHE A 438 18.19 -28.09 24.39
N TRP A 439 17.78 -29.07 23.58
CA TRP A 439 17.50 -30.41 24.04
C TRP A 439 18.20 -31.44 23.16
N ASP A 440 18.82 -32.45 23.78
CA ASP A 440 19.46 -33.57 23.08
C ASP A 440 18.43 -34.44 22.32
N SER A 441 17.19 -34.45 22.80
CA SER A 441 16.03 -35.07 22.15
C SER A 441 14.86 -34.10 22.15
N ALA A 442 14.17 -33.97 21.02
CA ALA A 442 13.05 -33.04 20.88
C ALA A 442 11.98 -33.31 21.96
N PRO A 443 11.64 -32.30 22.79
CA PRO A 443 10.60 -32.47 23.81
C PRO A 443 9.21 -32.52 23.17
N THR A 444 8.19 -32.78 23.97
CA THR A 444 6.81 -32.64 23.49
C THR A 444 6.55 -31.19 23.04
N PRO A 445 6.00 -30.97 21.83
CA PRO A 445 5.66 -29.62 21.40
C PRO A 445 4.62 -28.98 22.32
N VAL A 446 4.84 -27.71 22.69
CA VAL A 446 3.88 -26.93 23.48
C VAL A 446 2.71 -26.44 22.63
N VAL A 447 2.99 -26.09 21.36
CA VAL A 447 1.97 -25.67 20.40
C VAL A 447 2.27 -26.28 19.04
N THR A 448 1.31 -27.00 18.49
CA THR A 448 1.27 -27.35 17.07
C THR A 448 0.15 -26.60 16.41
N SER A 449 0.43 -26.03 15.24
CA SER A 449 -0.56 -25.21 14.55
C SER A 449 -0.30 -25.19 13.06
N THR A 450 -1.37 -25.06 12.30
CA THR A 450 -1.30 -24.90 10.86
C THR A 450 -1.82 -23.52 10.50
N THR A 451 -1.08 -22.83 9.65
CA THR A 451 -1.53 -21.56 9.05
C THR A 451 -1.76 -21.76 7.56
N THR A 452 -2.70 -20.99 7.02
CA THR A 452 -2.98 -20.99 5.58
C THR A 452 -2.93 -19.58 5.03
N GLN A 453 -2.27 -19.44 3.88
CA GLN A 453 -2.13 -18.18 3.14
C GLN A 453 -2.26 -18.44 1.63
N GLY A 454 -2.28 -17.38 0.83
CA GLY A 454 -2.14 -17.54 -0.61
C GLY A 454 -0.74 -18.01 -0.98
N GLU A 455 -0.61 -18.73 -2.10
CA GLU A 455 0.70 -18.96 -2.71
C GLU A 455 1.40 -17.64 -3.03
N TYR A 456 2.72 -17.66 -2.98
CA TYR A 456 3.52 -16.58 -3.55
C TYR A 456 3.44 -16.65 -5.07
N ALA A 457 3.11 -15.52 -5.71
CA ALA A 457 2.94 -15.47 -7.16
C ALA A 457 3.57 -14.21 -7.75
N LEU A 458 4.40 -14.36 -8.79
CA LEU A 458 5.13 -13.26 -9.42
C LEU A 458 4.30 -12.52 -10.47
N GLN A 459 3.52 -13.23 -11.28
CA GLN A 459 2.81 -12.66 -12.44
C GLN A 459 1.36 -13.10 -12.59
N HIS A 460 0.71 -13.52 -11.49
CA HIS A 460 -0.72 -13.77 -11.48
C HIS A 460 -1.30 -13.64 -10.08
N LEU A 461 -2.62 -13.46 -9.97
CA LEU A 461 -3.29 -13.55 -8.67
C LEU A 461 -3.01 -14.92 -8.03
N PRO A 462 -2.76 -15.00 -6.71
CA PRO A 462 -2.67 -16.27 -6.00
C PRO A 462 -3.95 -17.09 -6.16
N ARG A 463 -3.79 -18.33 -6.61
CA ARG A 463 -4.89 -19.28 -6.85
C ARG A 463 -4.82 -20.53 -5.98
N ARG A 464 -3.64 -20.85 -5.45
CA ARG A 464 -3.43 -21.99 -4.56
C ARG A 464 -3.22 -21.56 -3.12
N LEU A 465 -3.63 -22.42 -2.20
CA LEU A 465 -3.33 -22.26 -0.79
C LEU A 465 -1.92 -22.75 -0.52
N SER A 466 -1.16 -21.95 0.22
CA SER A 466 0.07 -22.38 0.87
C SER A 466 -0.24 -22.62 2.33
N THR A 467 -0.02 -23.87 2.76
CA THR A 467 -0.19 -24.29 4.14
C THR A 467 1.19 -24.38 4.78
N ARG A 468 1.32 -23.82 5.99
CA ARG A 468 2.55 -23.90 6.77
C ARG A 468 2.23 -24.45 8.15
N ASP A 469 2.81 -25.58 8.45
CA ASP A 469 2.77 -26.21 9.76
C ASP A 469 3.87 -25.64 10.64
N PHE A 470 3.54 -25.43 11.90
CA PHE A 470 4.44 -24.93 12.93
C PHE A 470 4.39 -25.86 14.12
N THR A 471 5.58 -26.19 14.61
CA THR A 471 5.79 -26.97 15.83
C THR A 471 6.65 -26.14 16.75
N TRP A 472 6.08 -25.71 17.86
CA TRP A 472 6.75 -24.90 18.86
C TRP A 472 7.09 -25.72 20.08
N TYR A 473 8.27 -25.44 20.63
CA TYR A 473 8.76 -25.97 21.88
C TYR A 473 8.93 -24.83 22.88
N GLY A 474 8.70 -25.13 24.15
CA GLY A 474 8.73 -24.17 25.24
C GLY A 474 9.58 -24.68 26.40
N GLY A 475 10.31 -23.78 27.05
CA GLY A 475 11.02 -24.10 28.29
C GLY A 475 11.16 -22.88 29.20
N ILE A 476 11.10 -23.09 30.52
CA ILE A 476 11.38 -22.06 31.52
C ILE A 476 12.88 -22.10 31.84
N VAL A 477 13.51 -20.92 31.87
CA VAL A 477 14.92 -20.79 32.24
C VAL A 477 15.13 -21.05 33.73
N ASN A 478 16.02 -21.99 34.06
CA ASN A 478 16.45 -22.30 35.41
C ASN A 478 17.57 -21.36 35.88
N ALA A 479 17.89 -21.40 37.18
CA ALA A 479 18.92 -20.56 37.78
C ALA A 479 20.34 -20.79 37.20
N ASP A 480 20.60 -21.98 36.65
CA ASP A 480 21.85 -22.34 35.97
C ASP A 480 21.85 -22.02 34.46
N GLY A 481 20.76 -21.46 33.93
CA GLY A 481 20.57 -21.17 32.51
C GLY A 481 20.11 -22.36 31.67
N SER A 482 19.90 -23.54 32.27
CA SER A 482 19.26 -24.68 31.60
C SER A 482 17.75 -24.44 31.42
N LEU A 483 17.09 -25.25 30.60
CA LEU A 483 15.64 -25.17 30.39
C LEU A 483 14.92 -26.35 31.03
N THR A 484 13.90 -26.06 31.84
CA THR A 484 12.86 -27.04 32.16
C THR A 484 11.79 -27.00 31.08
N THR A 485 11.57 -28.13 30.41
CA THR A 485 10.58 -28.27 29.34
C THR A 485 9.18 -27.94 29.83
N LEU A 486 8.39 -27.28 29.00
CA LEU A 486 6.98 -27.04 29.24
C LEU A 486 6.13 -28.10 28.52
N ASP A 487 4.98 -28.43 29.10
CA ASP A 487 3.91 -29.18 28.46
C ASP A 487 2.95 -28.23 27.69
N PRO A 488 1.98 -28.76 26.92
CA PRO A 488 1.02 -27.94 26.18
C PRO A 488 0.14 -27.03 27.04
N ASP A 489 0.00 -27.30 28.34
CA ASP A 489 -0.76 -26.46 29.27
C ASP A 489 0.13 -25.34 29.88
N GLY A 490 1.40 -25.25 29.47
CA GLY A 490 2.37 -24.28 29.99
C GLY A 490 2.95 -24.66 31.36
N ALA A 491 2.71 -25.88 31.84
CA ALA A 491 3.26 -26.37 33.10
C ALA A 491 4.63 -27.05 32.86
N PRO A 492 5.54 -27.03 33.85
CA PRO A 492 6.78 -27.79 33.78
C PRO A 492 6.51 -29.28 33.57
N ALA A 493 6.99 -29.84 32.45
CA ALA A 493 6.91 -31.26 32.18
C ALA A 493 7.86 -32.05 33.12
N PRO A 494 7.44 -33.24 33.59
CA PRO A 494 8.15 -34.02 34.61
C PRO A 494 9.47 -34.64 34.15
#